data_AF-A0AAJ5INV8-F1
#
_entry.id   AF-A0AAJ5INV8-F1
#
_cell.length_a   1.000
_cell.length_b   1.000
_cell.length_c   1.000
_cell.angle_alpha   90.00
_cell.angle_beta   90.00
_cell.angle_gamma   90.00
#
_symmetry.space_group_name_H-M   'P 1'
#
loop_
_entity.id
_entity.type
_entity.pdbx_description
1 polymer ?
#
loop_
_entity_poly.entity_id
_entity_poly.type
_entity_poly.pdbx_seq_one_letter_code
_entity_poly.pdbx_strand_id
1 'polypeptide(L)'
;MNTHEPEQARAAVMPQPARMKIVGVVLCVAAILLLAVGWLTLRSADAAFTDNAYVRGDVTSLAAKVSGYVTAVEVGDNQQVRAGDVLFRIDDRDYRAHLAQAQANLKAAEARLGDVDAQTRLQQAQVRQAEAQRQSAQAERQLASKTHERSRKLIQYSAISQALVDQTDAARSSAEAALKAAAATLDAQRQRIAVLDAQREAAVAAIAQARSARDLALIELEHTVVRAPVAGVIGNRQVLLPSGVVFIAVLLGVAYLIQVRGIAPFATVPFGILAIMAAMWMLSGSTRESGMHDMMAAVILRGAGLGLLFLSLTLIAFGRLGRHSLASGIGLFNTGRQVGGLLGVAGLQTLLDQYGVLNAQTLGAHVSTGATAVNERLDSVTSMLRLEGIDPPAAGRVAMSLLSQAVTGQGAVIAFDTAFIAVALLFAVAAPLLVCIKLLLARMAGKQDAGQSHEGELPVSRRELSL
;
A
#
# COMPACT_ATOMS: atom_id res chain seq x y z
N MET A 1 98.08 -15.19 13.76
CA MET A 1 97.67 -14.56 12.48
C MET A 1 96.16 -14.69 12.45
N ASN A 2 95.44 -13.71 13.02
CA ASN A 2 94.86 -12.54 12.31
C ASN A 2 93.91 -12.98 11.20
N THR A 3 92.70 -12.48 10.99
CA THR A 3 91.73 -11.54 11.62
C THR A 3 90.51 -11.57 10.68
N HIS A 4 89.39 -10.94 11.06
CA HIS A 4 88.29 -10.45 10.21
C HIS A 4 87.04 -11.34 10.01
N GLU A 5 85.98 -10.99 10.74
CA GLU A 5 84.65 -10.78 10.14
C GLU A 5 84.70 -9.57 9.17
N PRO A 6 83.82 -9.51 8.16
CA PRO A 6 82.53 -8.80 8.35
C PRO A 6 81.30 -9.40 7.62
N GLU A 7 80.15 -9.27 8.29
CA GLU A 7 78.87 -8.70 7.80
C GLU A 7 78.49 -8.83 6.29
N GLN A 8 77.36 -9.47 5.98
CA GLN A 8 76.16 -8.83 5.38
C GLN A 8 75.09 -9.83 4.87
N ALA A 9 73.84 -9.35 4.97
CA ALA A 9 72.64 -9.70 4.19
C ALA A 9 71.57 -10.57 4.87
N ARG A 10 70.65 -9.86 5.54
CA ARG A 10 69.25 -10.24 5.72
C ARG A 10 68.64 -10.61 4.36
N ALA A 11 68.08 -11.81 4.24
CA ALA A 11 67.13 -12.15 3.17
C ALA A 11 65.83 -12.63 3.82
N ALA A 12 64.81 -11.76 3.74
CA ALA A 12 63.44 -12.07 4.09
C ALA A 12 62.89 -13.13 3.12
N VAL A 13 62.42 -14.27 3.65
CA VAL A 13 61.67 -15.25 2.88
C VAL A 13 60.20 -14.82 2.85
N MET A 14 59.77 -14.25 1.72
CA MET A 14 58.35 -14.06 1.39
C MET A 14 57.71 -15.38 0.91
N PRO A 15 56.45 -15.69 1.26
CA PRO A 15 55.75 -16.87 0.76
C PRO A 15 55.17 -16.65 -0.66
N GLN A 16 55.29 -17.66 -1.51
CA GLN A 16 54.90 -17.67 -2.94
C GLN A 16 53.36 -17.69 -3.17
N PRO A 17 52.79 -16.83 -4.04
CA PRO A 17 51.35 -16.78 -4.35
C PRO A 17 51.01 -17.46 -5.68
N ALA A 18 51.37 -18.73 -5.89
CA ALA A 18 51.15 -19.43 -7.15
C ALA A 18 50.03 -20.50 -7.10
N ARG A 19 49.80 -21.15 -5.94
CA ARG A 19 48.87 -22.28 -5.84
C ARG A 19 47.38 -21.88 -5.78
N MET A 20 47.04 -20.70 -5.25
CA MET A 20 45.65 -20.23 -5.21
C MET A 20 45.11 -19.73 -6.58
N LYS A 21 45.99 -19.51 -7.57
CA LYS A 21 45.63 -18.99 -8.89
C LYS A 21 45.03 -20.05 -9.82
N ILE A 22 45.37 -21.32 -9.62
CA ILE A 22 44.91 -22.45 -10.46
C ILE A 22 43.58 -22.99 -9.93
N VAL A 23 43.43 -23.07 -8.61
CA VAL A 23 42.20 -23.52 -7.94
C VAL A 23 40.99 -22.64 -8.34
N GLY A 24 41.17 -21.32 -8.45
CA GLY A 24 40.08 -20.41 -8.85
C GLY A 24 39.61 -20.59 -10.30
N VAL A 25 40.51 -20.94 -11.23
CA VAL A 25 40.16 -21.14 -12.65
C VAL A 25 39.47 -22.49 -12.86
N VAL A 26 39.96 -23.54 -12.19
CA VAL A 26 39.34 -24.88 -12.22
C VAL A 26 37.92 -24.85 -11.63
N LEU A 27 37.70 -24.08 -10.56
CA LEU A 27 36.36 -23.92 -9.97
C LEU A 27 35.39 -23.18 -10.91
N CYS A 28 35.89 -22.24 -11.72
CA CYS A 28 35.07 -21.54 -12.72
C CYS A 28 34.67 -22.44 -13.88
N VAL A 29 35.60 -23.25 -14.39
CA VAL A 29 35.30 -24.21 -15.46
C VAL A 29 34.35 -25.31 -14.96
N ALA A 30 34.51 -25.77 -13.71
CA ALA A 30 33.59 -26.70 -13.08
C ALA A 30 32.19 -26.09 -12.86
N ALA A 31 32.09 -24.82 -12.47
CA ALA A 31 30.80 -24.12 -12.33
C ALA A 31 30.08 -23.92 -13.68
N ILE A 32 30.81 -23.59 -14.73
CA ILE A 32 30.27 -23.46 -16.10
C ILE A 32 29.82 -24.84 -16.63
N LEU A 33 30.60 -25.89 -16.37
CA LEU A 33 30.23 -27.27 -16.73
C LEU A 33 29.01 -27.76 -15.94
N LEU A 34 28.87 -27.42 -14.66
CA LEU A 34 27.68 -27.75 -13.85
C LEU A 34 26.43 -27.01 -14.35
N LEU A 35 26.54 -25.75 -14.79
CA LEU A 35 25.45 -25.04 -15.46
C LEU A 35 25.09 -25.67 -16.80
N ALA A 36 26.09 -26.03 -17.61
CA ALA A 36 25.87 -26.63 -18.93
C ALA A 36 25.22 -28.02 -18.81
N VAL A 37 25.71 -28.85 -17.90
CA VAL A 37 25.15 -30.20 -17.65
C VAL A 37 23.77 -30.10 -17.03
N GLY A 38 23.56 -29.23 -16.03
CA GLY A 38 22.24 -29.00 -15.41
C GLY A 38 21.20 -28.47 -16.41
N TRP A 39 21.60 -27.60 -17.34
CA TRP A 39 20.75 -27.09 -18.41
C TRP A 39 20.41 -28.16 -19.46
N LEU A 40 21.35 -29.06 -19.77
CA LEU A 40 21.13 -30.17 -20.70
C LEU A 40 20.27 -31.30 -20.09
N THR A 41 20.39 -31.58 -18.79
CA THR A 41 19.52 -32.54 -18.08
C THR A 41 18.10 -32.03 -17.92
N LEU A 42 17.90 -30.72 -17.74
CA LEU A 42 16.57 -30.08 -17.72
C LEU A 42 15.85 -30.18 -19.08
N ARG A 43 16.60 -30.19 -20.18
CA ARG A 43 16.05 -30.28 -21.55
C ARG A 43 15.68 -31.70 -21.98
N SER A 44 16.11 -32.73 -21.23
CA SER A 44 15.94 -34.15 -21.56
C SER A 44 14.90 -34.87 -20.69
N ALA A 45 14.20 -34.16 -19.80
CA ALA A 45 13.07 -34.71 -19.03
C ALA A 45 11.79 -34.75 -19.88
N ASP A 46 11.75 -35.58 -20.92
CA ASP A 46 10.58 -35.79 -21.79
C ASP A 46 9.44 -36.61 -21.14
N ALA A 47 9.51 -36.89 -19.83
CA ALA A 47 8.50 -37.66 -19.10
C ALA A 47 8.08 -36.93 -17.81
N ALA A 48 7.12 -36.02 -17.94
CA ALA A 48 6.43 -35.41 -16.81
C ALA A 48 5.17 -36.25 -16.47
N PHE A 49 5.16 -36.92 -15.32
CA PHE A 49 4.03 -37.72 -14.83
C PHE A 49 3.57 -37.20 -13.46
N THR A 50 2.26 -37.17 -13.18
CA THR A 50 1.72 -36.75 -11.89
C THR A 50 0.38 -37.43 -11.58
N ASP A 51 0.23 -37.91 -10.34
CA ASP A 51 -0.98 -38.59 -9.83
C ASP A 51 -1.98 -37.65 -9.13
N ASN A 52 -1.69 -36.34 -9.04
CA ASN A 52 -2.45 -35.41 -8.20
C ASN A 52 -3.37 -34.50 -9.01
N ALA A 53 -4.68 -34.59 -8.73
CA ALA A 53 -5.69 -33.69 -9.26
C ALA A 53 -6.43 -32.99 -8.11
N TYR A 54 -6.29 -31.65 -8.07
CA TYR A 54 -6.80 -30.79 -7.00
C TYR A 54 -8.00 -29.96 -7.44
N VAL A 55 -8.92 -29.75 -6.49
CA VAL A 55 -10.12 -28.91 -6.67
C VAL A 55 -9.74 -27.45 -6.48
N ARG A 56 -10.11 -26.61 -7.45
CA ARG A 56 -9.86 -25.15 -7.42
C ARG A 56 -11.18 -24.44 -7.10
N GLY A 57 -11.13 -23.46 -6.19
CA GLY A 57 -12.26 -22.59 -5.87
C GLY A 57 -12.02 -21.15 -6.31
N ASP A 58 -13.09 -20.39 -6.50
CA ASP A 58 -13.04 -18.96 -6.78
C ASP A 58 -12.52 -18.18 -5.56
N VAL A 59 -11.45 -17.39 -5.75
CA VAL A 59 -10.82 -16.61 -4.67
C VAL A 59 -11.33 -15.17 -4.71
N THR A 60 -12.05 -14.76 -3.68
CA THR A 60 -12.46 -13.36 -3.49
C THR A 60 -11.49 -12.66 -2.54
N SER A 61 -10.72 -11.70 -3.06
CA SER A 61 -9.80 -10.90 -2.24
C SER A 61 -10.56 -9.83 -1.45
N LEU A 62 -10.28 -9.71 -0.15
CA LEU A 62 -10.86 -8.71 0.76
C LEU A 62 -9.77 -7.75 1.23
N ALA A 63 -10.02 -6.45 1.05
CA ALA A 63 -9.22 -5.37 1.61
C ALA A 63 -10.04 -4.58 2.63
N ALA A 64 -9.40 -4.15 3.71
CA ALA A 64 -10.03 -3.25 4.67
C ALA A 64 -10.31 -1.90 4.00
N LYS A 65 -11.54 -1.39 4.15
CA LYS A 65 -11.93 -0.06 3.64
C LYS A 65 -11.41 1.09 4.50
N VAL A 66 -11.02 0.79 5.73
CA VAL A 66 -10.52 1.75 6.72
C VAL A 66 -9.14 1.30 7.22
N SER A 67 -8.24 2.24 7.49
CA SER A 67 -6.89 1.97 7.95
C SER A 67 -6.83 1.93 9.48
N GLY A 68 -6.28 0.87 10.06
CA GLY A 68 -6.07 0.79 11.49
C GLY A 68 -5.37 -0.49 11.92
N TYR A 69 -5.05 -0.58 13.20
CA TYR A 69 -4.46 -1.77 13.79
C TYR A 69 -5.51 -2.87 13.97
N VAL A 70 -5.17 -4.11 13.61
CA VAL A 70 -6.04 -5.27 13.83
C VAL A 70 -5.98 -5.67 15.30
N THR A 71 -7.12 -5.66 15.99
CA THR A 71 -7.24 -5.98 17.42
C THR A 71 -7.56 -7.45 17.67
N ALA A 72 -8.35 -8.06 16.80
CA ALA A 72 -8.73 -9.48 16.89
C ALA A 72 -8.91 -10.08 15.50
N VAL A 73 -8.50 -11.34 15.35
CA VAL A 73 -8.81 -12.18 14.19
C VAL A 73 -9.69 -13.31 14.73
N GLU A 74 -10.94 -13.35 14.29
CA GLU A 74 -11.99 -14.21 14.86
C GLU A 74 -12.12 -15.55 14.11
N VAL A 75 -11.32 -15.72 13.06
CA VAL A 75 -11.36 -16.87 12.15
C VAL A 75 -9.97 -17.50 12.00
N GLY A 76 -9.95 -18.83 12.06
CA GLY A 76 -8.76 -19.64 11.83
C GLY A 76 -8.47 -19.86 10.35
N ASP A 77 -7.24 -20.27 10.06
CA ASP A 77 -6.83 -20.64 8.70
C ASP A 77 -7.66 -21.85 8.21
N ASN A 78 -8.04 -21.86 6.93
CA ASN A 78 -8.88 -22.90 6.31
C ASN A 78 -10.26 -23.12 6.97
N GLN A 79 -10.71 -22.19 7.83
CA GLN A 79 -12.04 -22.25 8.41
C GLN A 79 -13.10 -21.95 7.35
N GLN A 80 -14.17 -22.76 7.34
CA GLN A 80 -15.39 -22.43 6.60
C GLN A 80 -16.12 -21.29 7.29
N VAL A 81 -16.44 -20.25 6.53
CA VAL A 81 -17.21 -19.10 6.98
C VAL A 81 -18.45 -18.94 6.13
N ARG A 82 -19.51 -18.43 6.74
CA ARG A 82 -20.76 -18.03 6.07
C ARG A 82 -20.71 -16.54 5.74
N ALA A 83 -21.54 -16.13 4.79
CA ALA A 83 -21.72 -14.71 4.52
C ALA A 83 -22.19 -13.98 5.80
N GLY A 84 -21.50 -12.89 6.16
CA GLY A 84 -21.75 -12.09 7.36
C GLY A 84 -20.87 -12.42 8.57
N ASP A 85 -20.13 -13.54 8.55
CA ASP A 85 -19.23 -13.90 9.64
C ASP A 85 -18.11 -12.87 9.78
N VAL A 86 -17.76 -12.54 11.03
CA VAL A 86 -16.67 -11.59 11.32
C VAL A 86 -15.34 -12.28 11.07
N LEU A 87 -14.52 -11.67 10.22
CA LEU A 87 -13.19 -12.18 9.90
C LEU A 87 -12.15 -11.60 10.87
N PHE A 88 -12.09 -10.28 10.96
CA PHE A 88 -11.21 -9.58 11.87
C PHE A 88 -11.77 -8.22 12.24
N ARG A 89 -11.27 -7.68 13.36
CA ARG A 89 -11.66 -6.39 13.92
C ARG A 89 -10.47 -5.44 13.89
N ILE A 90 -10.74 -4.20 13.54
CA ILE A 90 -9.81 -3.08 13.60
C ILE A 90 -10.11 -2.28 14.87
N ASP A 91 -9.11 -1.63 15.45
CA ASP A 91 -9.28 -0.73 16.59
C ASP A 91 -10.32 0.36 16.27
N ASP A 92 -11.38 0.43 17.06
CA ASP A 92 -12.56 1.26 16.82
C ASP A 92 -12.56 2.58 17.62
N ARG A 93 -11.57 2.78 18.50
CA ARG A 93 -11.56 3.91 19.46
C ARG A 93 -11.61 5.27 18.78
N ASP A 94 -10.78 5.46 17.76
CA ASP A 94 -10.73 6.72 17.00
C ASP A 94 -12.05 6.94 16.25
N TYR A 95 -12.57 5.90 15.60
CA TYR A 95 -13.84 5.96 14.86
C TYR A 95 -15.04 6.26 15.77
N ARG A 96 -15.07 5.71 16.98
CA ARG A 96 -16.10 6.02 17.99
C ARG A 96 -15.99 7.46 18.46
N ALA A 97 -14.78 7.99 18.64
CA ALA A 97 -14.57 9.39 18.98
C ALA A 97 -15.04 10.32 17.84
N HIS A 98 -14.74 9.97 16.59
CA HIS A 98 -15.23 10.71 15.42
C HIS A 98 -16.76 10.69 15.31
N LEU A 99 -17.41 9.55 15.54
CA LEU A 99 -18.87 9.46 15.57
C LEU A 99 -19.46 10.33 16.69
N ALA A 100 -18.88 10.30 17.90
CA ALA A 100 -19.31 11.12 19.02
C ALA A 100 -19.18 12.63 18.71
N GLN A 101 -18.08 13.04 18.07
CA GLN A 101 -17.88 14.42 17.62
C GLN A 101 -18.92 14.84 16.57
N ALA A 102 -19.21 13.98 15.58
CA ALA A 102 -20.21 14.26 14.56
C ALA A 102 -21.63 14.35 15.14
N GLN A 103 -21.97 13.49 16.12
CA GLN A 103 -23.23 13.56 16.85
C GLN A 103 -23.36 14.85 17.67
N ALA A 104 -22.27 15.31 18.32
CA ALA A 104 -22.26 16.58 19.04
C ALA A 104 -22.49 17.77 18.08
N ASN A 105 -21.88 17.74 16.89
CA ASN A 105 -22.06 18.76 15.86
C ASN A 105 -23.51 18.79 15.33
N LEU A 106 -24.14 17.62 15.15
CA LEU A 106 -25.56 17.54 14.77
C LEU A 106 -26.45 18.17 15.84
N LYS A 107 -26.25 17.83 17.12
CA LYS A 107 -26.99 18.45 18.23
C LYS A 107 -26.80 19.96 18.29
N ALA A 108 -25.60 20.46 18.03
CA ALA A 108 -25.33 21.90 17.96
C ALA A 108 -26.08 22.58 16.81
N ALA A 109 -26.16 21.93 15.64
CA ALA A 109 -26.92 22.43 14.50
C ALA A 109 -28.43 22.43 14.77
N GLU A 110 -28.96 21.39 15.41
CA GLU A 110 -30.36 21.31 15.85
C GLU A 110 -30.70 22.42 16.87
N ALA A 111 -29.82 22.66 17.84
CA ALA A 111 -29.99 23.75 18.80
C ALA A 111 -30.05 25.12 18.12
N ARG A 112 -29.20 25.35 17.10
CA ARG A 112 -29.21 26.59 16.33
C ARG A 112 -30.51 26.81 15.56
N LEU A 113 -31.12 25.75 15.02
CA LEU A 113 -32.47 25.86 14.43
C LEU A 113 -33.50 26.25 15.49
N GLY A 114 -33.42 25.64 16.67
CA GLY A 114 -34.27 25.99 17.82
C GLY A 114 -34.15 27.48 18.22
N ASP A 115 -32.93 28.02 18.22
CA ASP A 115 -32.67 29.44 18.49
C ASP A 115 -33.31 30.35 17.44
N VAL A 116 -33.18 30.02 16.15
CA VAL A 116 -33.82 30.78 15.06
C VAL A 116 -35.34 30.72 15.19
N ASP A 117 -35.91 29.55 15.48
CA ASP A 117 -37.37 29.40 15.68
C ASP A 117 -37.85 30.22 16.90
N ALA A 118 -37.06 30.30 17.97
CA ALA A 118 -37.37 31.14 19.13
C ALA A 118 -37.31 32.63 18.81
N GLN A 119 -36.31 33.06 18.02
CA GLN A 119 -36.19 34.45 17.54
C GLN A 119 -37.36 34.82 16.61
N THR A 120 -37.79 33.91 15.74
CA THR A 120 -38.98 34.12 14.88
C THR A 120 -40.24 34.31 15.71
N ARG A 121 -40.45 33.50 16.77
CA ARG A 121 -41.60 33.70 17.68
C ARG A 121 -41.57 35.06 18.38
N LEU A 122 -40.38 35.49 18.82
CA LEU A 122 -40.19 36.82 19.42
C LEU A 122 -40.50 37.93 18.40
N GLN A 123 -39.97 37.82 17.18
CA GLN A 123 -40.19 38.80 16.12
C GLN A 123 -41.67 38.88 15.72
N GLN A 124 -42.39 37.75 15.68
CA GLN A 124 -43.83 37.73 15.44
C GLN A 124 -44.62 38.44 16.55
N ALA A 125 -44.21 38.32 17.81
CA ALA A 125 -44.82 39.07 18.91
C ALA A 125 -44.61 40.59 18.75
N GLN A 126 -43.42 41.01 18.31
CA GLN A 126 -43.11 42.41 18.01
C GLN A 126 -43.94 42.94 16.82
N VAL A 127 -44.16 42.12 15.78
CA VAL A 127 -45.05 42.47 14.66
C VAL A 127 -46.49 42.67 15.15
N ARG A 128 -47.01 41.78 16.00
CA ARG A 128 -48.35 41.97 16.60
C ARG A 128 -48.45 43.24 17.43
N GLN A 129 -47.41 43.60 18.17
CA GLN A 129 -47.34 44.86 18.91
C GLN A 129 -47.36 46.08 17.97
N ALA A 130 -46.54 46.07 16.92
CA ALA A 130 -46.50 47.15 15.92
C ALA A 130 -47.82 47.28 15.16
N GLU A 131 -48.50 46.16 14.90
CA GLU A 131 -49.82 46.14 14.26
C GLU A 131 -50.89 46.79 15.14
N ALA A 132 -50.88 46.50 16.45
CA ALA A 132 -51.76 47.17 17.42
C ALA A 132 -51.48 48.69 17.49
N GLN A 133 -50.21 49.11 17.44
CA GLN A 133 -49.83 50.53 17.41
C GLN A 133 -50.32 51.23 16.14
N ARG A 134 -50.18 50.60 14.97
CA ARG A 134 -50.72 51.09 13.70
C ARG A 134 -52.25 51.23 13.77
N GLN A 135 -52.93 50.27 14.38
CA GLN A 135 -54.39 50.33 14.57
C GLN A 135 -54.82 51.49 15.48
N SER A 136 -54.09 51.77 16.57
CA SER A 136 -54.32 52.94 17.42
C SER A 136 -54.17 54.25 16.64
N ALA A 137 -53.04 54.41 15.93
CA ALA A 137 -52.80 55.59 15.09
C ALA A 137 -53.85 55.77 13.99
N GLN A 138 -54.37 54.66 13.44
CA GLN A 138 -55.47 54.69 12.47
C GLN A 138 -56.76 55.22 13.09
N ALA A 139 -57.11 54.79 14.31
CA ALA A 139 -58.28 55.28 15.02
C ALA A 139 -58.17 56.77 15.34
N GLU A 140 -57.00 57.24 15.78
CA GLU A 140 -56.70 58.65 16.04
C GLU A 140 -56.85 59.51 14.78
N ARG A 141 -56.25 59.07 13.66
CA ARG A 141 -56.41 59.72 12.35
C ARG A 141 -57.88 59.80 11.93
N GLN A 142 -58.67 58.75 12.16
CA GLN A 142 -60.12 58.77 11.86
C GLN A 142 -60.86 59.78 12.72
N LEU A 143 -60.57 59.87 14.03
CA LEU A 143 -61.16 60.85 14.92
C LEU A 143 -60.79 62.28 14.50
N ALA A 144 -59.51 62.55 14.20
CA ALA A 144 -59.02 63.84 13.76
C ALA A 144 -59.66 64.25 12.42
N SER A 145 -59.80 63.31 11.47
CA SER A 145 -60.47 63.54 10.19
C SER A 145 -61.94 63.90 10.36
N LYS A 146 -62.69 63.15 11.18
CA LYS A 146 -64.11 63.44 11.46
C LYS A 146 -64.28 64.78 12.17
N THR A 147 -63.35 65.13 13.07
CA THR A 147 -63.38 66.40 13.80
C THR A 147 -63.11 67.57 12.87
N HIS A 148 -62.10 67.48 12.00
CA HIS A 148 -61.83 68.49 10.98
C HIS A 148 -63.00 68.65 10.01
N GLU A 149 -63.60 67.55 9.53
CA GLU A 149 -64.77 67.61 8.65
C GLU A 149 -65.97 68.29 9.32
N ARG A 150 -66.23 67.97 10.59
CA ARG A 150 -67.27 68.62 11.39
C ARG A 150 -66.99 70.11 11.56
N SER A 151 -65.77 70.51 11.90
CA SER A 151 -65.38 71.93 12.00
C SER A 151 -65.57 72.66 10.67
N ARG A 152 -65.18 72.04 9.55
CA ARG A 152 -65.36 72.60 8.20
C ARG A 152 -66.83 72.81 7.82
N LYS A 153 -67.75 71.97 8.32
CA LYS A 153 -69.19 72.18 8.14
C LYS A 153 -69.71 73.32 9.04
N LEU A 154 -69.27 73.38 10.29
CA LEU A 154 -69.74 74.38 11.27
C LEU A 154 -69.32 75.82 10.94
N ILE A 155 -68.17 76.03 10.30
CA ILE A 155 -67.73 77.38 9.91
C ILE A 155 -68.60 77.98 8.80
N GLN A 156 -69.26 77.16 7.97
CA GLN A 156 -70.21 77.63 6.95
C GLN A 156 -71.46 78.27 7.56
N TYR A 157 -71.75 77.93 8.81
CA TYR A 157 -72.85 78.50 9.60
C TYR A 157 -72.35 79.56 10.59
N SER A 158 -71.10 80.04 10.46
CA SER A 158 -70.46 81.01 11.35
C SER A 158 -70.44 80.60 12.83
N ALA A 159 -70.50 79.29 13.14
CA ALA A 159 -70.60 78.77 14.50
C ALA A 159 -69.24 78.61 15.22
N ILE A 160 -68.11 78.73 14.49
CA ILE A 160 -66.75 78.60 15.02
C ILE A 160 -65.78 79.57 14.31
N SER A 161 -64.60 79.81 14.90
CA SER A 161 -63.54 80.66 14.32
C SER A 161 -62.68 79.95 13.26
N GLN A 162 -62.12 80.71 12.31
CA GLN A 162 -61.15 80.19 11.32
C GLN A 162 -59.92 79.52 11.97
N ALA A 163 -59.39 80.11 13.05
CA ALA A 163 -58.26 79.56 13.79
C ALA A 163 -58.50 78.12 14.30
N LEU A 164 -59.76 77.79 14.66
CA LEU A 164 -60.13 76.43 15.08
C LEU A 164 -60.11 75.45 13.91
N VAL A 165 -60.52 75.87 12.71
CA VAL A 165 -60.44 75.04 11.51
C VAL A 165 -58.97 74.72 11.18
N ASP A 166 -58.11 75.74 11.20
CA ASP A 166 -56.67 75.59 10.94
C ASP A 166 -56.02 74.67 11.99
N GLN A 167 -56.40 74.79 13.27
CA GLN A 167 -55.94 73.90 14.34
C GLN A 167 -56.37 72.43 14.09
N THR A 168 -57.62 72.19 13.70
CA THR A 168 -58.08 70.83 13.41
C THR A 168 -57.47 70.24 12.13
N ASP A 169 -57.12 71.06 11.15
CA ASP A 169 -56.40 70.59 9.96
C ASP A 169 -54.96 70.20 10.30
N ALA A 170 -54.28 71.02 11.10
CA ALA A 170 -52.96 70.68 11.62
C ALA A 170 -52.99 69.37 12.44
N ALA A 171 -54.01 69.18 13.29
CA ALA A 171 -54.20 67.94 14.05
C ALA A 171 -54.45 66.73 13.14
N ARG A 172 -55.25 66.88 12.07
CA ARG A 172 -55.48 65.83 11.06
C ARG A 172 -54.17 65.46 10.34
N SER A 173 -53.40 66.45 9.90
CA SER A 173 -52.11 66.26 9.24
C SER A 173 -51.10 65.55 10.15
N SER A 174 -51.02 65.95 11.41
CA SER A 174 -50.18 65.30 12.43
C SER A 174 -50.57 63.83 12.65
N ALA A 175 -51.86 63.53 12.78
CA ALA A 175 -52.34 62.16 12.94
C ALA A 175 -52.10 61.29 11.69
N GLU A 176 -52.18 61.88 10.49
CA GLU A 176 -51.81 61.19 9.25
C GLU A 176 -50.32 60.85 9.20
N ALA A 177 -49.45 61.79 9.60
CA ALA A 177 -48.02 61.54 9.70
C ALA A 177 -47.69 60.44 10.71
N ALA A 178 -48.37 60.43 11.87
CA ALA A 178 -48.23 59.39 12.89
C ALA A 178 -48.63 57.99 12.36
N LEU A 179 -49.74 57.90 11.61
CA LEU A 179 -50.15 56.65 10.97
C LEU A 179 -49.10 56.16 9.95
N LYS A 180 -48.55 57.05 9.13
CA LYS A 180 -47.49 56.70 8.16
C LYS A 180 -46.24 56.19 8.87
N ALA A 181 -45.82 56.82 9.98
CA ALA A 181 -44.70 56.37 10.78
C ALA A 181 -44.93 54.98 11.42
N ALA A 182 -46.14 54.74 11.94
CA ALA A 182 -46.51 53.44 12.51
C ALA A 182 -46.57 52.34 11.43
N ALA A 183 -47.08 52.65 10.23
CA ALA A 183 -47.08 51.72 9.10
C ALA A 183 -45.66 51.35 8.65
N ALA A 184 -44.78 52.34 8.50
CA ALA A 184 -43.38 52.10 8.15
C ALA A 184 -42.65 51.25 9.21
N THR A 185 -42.98 51.43 10.49
CA THR A 185 -42.44 50.61 11.57
C THR A 185 -42.93 49.16 11.47
N LEU A 186 -44.22 48.94 11.21
CA LEU A 186 -44.77 47.60 11.00
C LEU A 186 -44.09 46.89 9.82
N ASP A 187 -43.89 47.59 8.70
CA ASP A 187 -43.23 47.04 7.52
C ASP A 187 -41.77 46.68 7.83
N ALA A 188 -41.04 47.53 8.55
CA ALA A 188 -39.68 47.23 8.99
C ALA A 188 -39.61 45.98 9.90
N GLN A 189 -40.57 45.80 10.81
CA GLN A 189 -40.64 44.59 11.66
C GLN A 189 -41.00 43.34 10.85
N ARG A 190 -41.82 43.46 9.80
CA ARG A 190 -42.16 42.35 8.89
C ARG A 190 -40.95 41.93 8.04
N GLN A 191 -40.17 42.88 7.55
CA GLN A 191 -38.97 42.57 6.75
C GLN A 191 -37.91 41.78 7.55
N ARG A 192 -37.85 41.95 8.88
CA ARG A 192 -36.99 41.12 9.74
C ARG A 192 -37.38 39.63 9.74
N ILE A 193 -38.66 39.29 9.53
CA ILE A 193 -39.10 37.89 9.44
C ILE A 193 -38.48 37.22 8.20
N ALA A 194 -38.45 37.90 7.06
CA ALA A 194 -37.82 37.35 5.84
C ALA A 194 -36.32 37.05 6.04
N VAL A 195 -35.62 37.86 6.84
CA VAL A 195 -34.22 37.60 7.22
C VAL A 195 -34.10 36.35 8.11
N LEU A 196 -35.00 36.19 9.08
CA LEU A 196 -35.03 35.01 9.95
C LEU A 196 -35.41 33.73 9.19
N ASP A 197 -36.30 33.82 8.20
CA ASP A 197 -36.66 32.69 7.33
C ASP A 197 -35.44 32.23 6.51
N ALA A 198 -34.67 33.15 5.94
CA ALA A 198 -33.41 32.82 5.27
C ALA A 198 -32.38 32.19 6.22
N GLN A 199 -32.28 32.69 7.46
CA GLN A 199 -31.42 32.08 8.49
C GLN A 199 -31.89 30.67 8.89
N ARG A 200 -33.20 30.45 8.89
CA ARG A 200 -33.81 29.14 9.16
C ARG A 200 -33.46 28.13 8.08
N GLU A 201 -33.57 28.52 6.81
CA GLU A 201 -33.15 27.68 5.68
C GLU A 201 -31.67 27.31 5.77
N ALA A 202 -30.81 28.29 6.10
CA ALA A 202 -29.39 28.04 6.33
C ALA A 202 -29.14 27.07 7.50
N ALA A 203 -29.91 27.17 8.59
CA ALA A 203 -29.81 26.25 9.72
C ALA A 203 -30.26 24.83 9.36
N VAL A 204 -31.34 24.67 8.58
CA VAL A 204 -31.81 23.38 8.07
C VAL A 204 -30.76 22.74 7.16
N ALA A 205 -30.15 23.51 6.27
CA ALA A 205 -29.05 23.03 5.42
C ALA A 205 -27.84 22.56 6.27
N ALA A 206 -27.51 23.29 7.34
CA ALA A 206 -26.44 22.90 8.26
C ALA A 206 -26.76 21.58 9.01
N ILE A 207 -28.03 21.35 9.39
CA ILE A 207 -28.45 20.06 9.97
C ILE A 207 -28.28 18.93 8.96
N ALA A 208 -28.68 19.13 7.70
CA ALA A 208 -28.51 18.12 6.65
C ALA A 208 -27.03 17.77 6.45
N GLN A 209 -26.14 18.76 6.44
CA GLN A 209 -24.69 18.56 6.36
C GLN A 209 -24.17 17.78 7.58
N ALA A 210 -24.55 18.18 8.80
CA ALA A 210 -24.10 17.53 10.03
C ALA A 210 -24.59 16.08 10.13
N ARG A 211 -25.82 15.81 9.66
CA ARG A 211 -26.38 14.46 9.60
C ARG A 211 -25.60 13.56 8.64
N SER A 212 -25.29 14.06 7.43
CA SER A 212 -24.45 13.33 6.48
C SER A 212 -23.05 13.04 7.04
N ALA A 213 -22.44 13.98 7.76
CA ALA A 213 -21.16 13.77 8.42
C ALA A 213 -21.23 12.69 9.53
N ARG A 214 -22.33 12.67 10.30
CA ARG A 214 -22.60 11.60 11.28
C ARG A 214 -22.76 10.24 10.60
N ASP A 215 -23.50 10.19 9.51
CA ASP A 215 -23.75 8.94 8.77
C ASP A 215 -22.44 8.40 8.17
N LEU A 216 -21.57 9.27 7.64
CA LEU A 216 -20.23 8.87 7.18
C LEU A 216 -19.38 8.28 8.32
N ALA A 217 -19.32 8.96 9.47
CA ALA A 217 -18.57 8.45 10.63
C ALA A 217 -19.13 7.11 11.16
N LEU A 218 -20.44 6.89 11.04
CA LEU A 218 -21.07 5.62 11.39
C LEU A 218 -20.65 4.51 10.43
N ILE A 219 -20.64 4.76 9.12
CA ILE A 219 -20.20 3.80 8.10
C ILE A 219 -18.72 3.44 8.30
N GLU A 220 -17.87 4.42 8.61
CA GLU A 220 -16.46 4.17 8.92
C GLU A 220 -16.30 3.29 10.17
N LEU A 221 -17.10 3.54 11.22
CA LEU A 221 -17.13 2.70 12.40
C LEU A 221 -17.60 1.27 12.08
N GLU A 222 -18.62 1.10 11.23
CA GLU A 222 -19.09 -0.23 10.80
C GLU A 222 -18.01 -0.98 10.01
N HIS A 223 -17.22 -0.27 9.19
CA HIS A 223 -16.12 -0.84 8.43
C HIS A 223 -14.92 -1.29 9.29
N THR A 224 -14.89 -0.97 10.59
CA THR A 224 -13.89 -1.53 11.52
C THR A 224 -14.08 -3.03 11.75
N VAL A 225 -15.30 -3.55 11.50
CA VAL A 225 -15.62 -4.98 11.60
C VAL A 225 -15.72 -5.55 10.19
N VAL A 226 -14.65 -6.22 9.75
CA VAL A 226 -14.60 -6.82 8.42
C VAL A 226 -15.32 -8.16 8.43
N ARG A 227 -16.32 -8.32 7.55
CA ARG A 227 -17.16 -9.53 7.44
C ARG A 227 -16.99 -10.22 6.10
N ALA A 228 -17.25 -11.51 6.06
CA ALA A 228 -17.26 -12.29 4.83
C ALA A 228 -18.45 -11.86 3.93
N PRO A 229 -18.23 -11.46 2.66
CA PRO A 229 -19.30 -11.07 1.74
C PRO A 229 -20.04 -12.30 1.18
N VAL A 230 -19.37 -13.44 1.10
CA VAL A 230 -19.89 -14.71 0.59
C VAL A 230 -19.45 -15.85 1.50
N ALA A 231 -20.18 -16.96 1.49
CA ALA A 231 -19.75 -18.17 2.17
C ALA A 231 -18.57 -18.80 1.41
N GLY A 232 -17.59 -19.34 2.14
CA GLY A 232 -16.40 -19.93 1.54
C GLY A 232 -15.37 -20.35 2.58
N VAL A 233 -14.18 -20.72 2.10
CA VAL A 233 -13.03 -21.07 2.94
C VAL A 233 -12.00 -19.95 2.86
N ILE A 234 -11.46 -19.54 4.01
CA ILE A 234 -10.44 -18.49 4.04
C ILE A 234 -9.10 -19.04 3.53
N GLY A 235 -8.68 -18.55 2.36
CA GLY A 235 -7.41 -18.90 1.73
C GLY A 235 -6.45 -17.71 1.63
N ASN A 236 -5.19 -17.93 1.99
CA ASN A 236 -4.02 -17.06 1.80
C ASN A 236 -4.07 -15.67 2.48
N ARG A 237 -3.58 -15.62 3.73
CA ARG A 237 -3.47 -14.39 4.53
C ARG A 237 -2.19 -13.62 4.18
N GLN A 238 -2.31 -12.56 3.36
CA GLN A 238 -1.21 -11.60 3.12
C GLN A 238 -1.13 -10.51 4.21
N VAL A 239 -1.09 -10.92 5.48
CA VAL A 239 -0.67 -10.04 6.57
C VAL A 239 0.86 -10.11 6.60
N LEU A 240 1.54 -8.95 6.61
CA LEU A 240 3.00 -8.76 6.54
C LEU A 240 3.81 -10.04 6.84
N LEU A 241 4.30 -10.69 5.78
CA LEU A 241 4.90 -12.03 5.83
C LEU A 241 6.01 -12.14 6.91
N PRO A 242 6.07 -13.26 7.67
CA PRO A 242 7.12 -13.52 8.68
C PRO A 242 8.57 -13.32 8.18
N SER A 243 8.81 -13.49 6.88
CA SER A 243 10.13 -13.32 6.26
C SER A 243 10.66 -11.88 6.31
N GLY A 244 9.78 -10.87 6.25
CA GLY A 244 10.20 -9.46 6.35
C GLY A 244 10.76 -9.13 7.74
N VAL A 245 10.13 -9.66 8.78
CA VAL A 245 10.58 -9.50 10.17
C VAL A 245 11.92 -10.18 10.39
N VAL A 246 12.07 -11.42 9.89
CA VAL A 246 13.34 -12.17 10.02
C VAL A 246 14.46 -11.51 9.24
N PHE A 247 14.18 -10.99 8.04
CA PHE A 247 15.15 -10.23 7.25
C PHE A 247 15.72 -9.05 8.06
N ILE A 248 14.86 -8.25 8.69
CA ILE A 248 15.29 -7.10 9.52
C ILE A 248 16.09 -7.57 10.74
N ALA A 249 15.62 -8.61 11.44
CA ALA A 249 16.30 -9.15 12.61
C ALA A 249 17.72 -9.65 12.27
N VAL A 250 17.87 -10.36 11.14
CA VAL A 250 19.17 -10.85 10.67
C VAL A 250 20.07 -9.72 10.22
N LEU A 251 19.54 -8.67 9.57
CA LEU A 251 20.33 -7.46 9.26
C LEU A 251 20.94 -6.84 10.52
N LEU A 252 20.15 -6.68 11.58
CA LEU A 252 20.63 -6.13 12.85
C LEU A 252 21.66 -7.06 13.51
N GLY A 253 21.43 -8.38 13.48
CA GLY A 253 22.37 -9.37 14.00
C GLY A 253 23.71 -9.35 13.27
N VAL A 254 23.71 -9.21 11.95
CA VAL A 254 24.93 -9.09 11.13
C VAL A 254 25.62 -7.76 11.37
N ALA A 255 24.88 -6.67 11.51
CA ALA A 255 25.45 -5.37 11.89
C ALA A 255 26.17 -5.45 13.24
N TYR A 256 25.57 -6.11 14.23
CA TYR A 256 26.18 -6.36 15.53
C TYR A 256 27.45 -7.24 15.42
N LEU A 257 27.41 -8.34 14.67
CA LEU A 257 28.57 -9.21 14.46
C LEU A 257 29.77 -8.49 13.81
N ILE A 258 29.50 -7.58 12.88
CA ILE A 258 30.53 -6.84 12.17
C ILE A 258 31.05 -5.67 13.01
N GLN A 259 30.17 -4.85 13.60
CA GLN A 259 30.57 -3.65 14.33
C GLN A 259 31.11 -3.94 15.74
N VAL A 260 30.52 -4.91 16.44
CA VAL A 260 30.85 -5.20 17.86
C VAL A 260 31.83 -6.36 17.99
N ARG A 261 31.64 -7.44 17.21
CA ARG A 261 32.56 -8.61 17.22
C ARG A 261 33.69 -8.54 16.20
N GLY A 262 33.74 -7.50 15.36
CA GLY A 262 34.83 -7.30 14.40
C GLY A 262 34.93 -8.38 13.33
N ILE A 263 33.86 -9.14 13.09
CA ILE A 263 33.84 -10.18 12.06
C ILE A 263 33.91 -9.52 10.68
N ALA A 264 34.81 -10.00 9.82
CA ALA A 264 34.92 -9.49 8.47
C ALA A 264 33.61 -9.72 7.69
N PRO A 265 33.06 -8.70 6.99
CA PRO A 265 31.81 -8.84 6.21
C PRO A 265 31.85 -9.95 5.15
N PHE A 266 33.04 -10.38 4.73
CA PHE A 266 33.19 -11.50 3.79
C PHE A 266 32.81 -12.86 4.40
N ALA A 267 32.94 -13.02 5.73
CA ALA A 267 32.69 -14.30 6.40
C ALA A 267 31.21 -14.69 6.41
N THR A 268 30.29 -13.72 6.38
CA THR A 268 28.82 -13.93 6.40
C THR A 268 28.23 -14.22 5.03
N VAL A 269 28.94 -13.90 3.95
CA VAL A 269 28.52 -14.14 2.55
C VAL A 269 28.26 -15.63 2.23
N PRO A 270 29.17 -16.58 2.51
CA PRO A 270 28.91 -18.00 2.22
C PRO A 270 27.70 -18.56 2.98
N PHE A 271 27.49 -18.13 4.23
CA PHE A 271 26.31 -18.54 5.00
C PHE A 271 25.00 -18.01 4.38
N GLY A 272 25.01 -16.77 3.88
CA GLY A 272 23.86 -16.21 3.16
C GLY A 272 23.54 -16.97 1.86
N ILE A 273 24.57 -17.33 1.08
CA ILE A 273 24.41 -18.12 -0.15
C ILE A 273 23.84 -19.51 0.18
N LEU A 274 24.42 -20.20 1.15
CA LEU A 274 23.96 -21.53 1.57
C LEU A 274 22.53 -21.50 2.13
N ALA A 275 22.16 -20.47 2.88
CA ALA A 275 20.79 -20.30 3.39
C ALA A 275 19.79 -20.11 2.24
N ILE A 276 20.12 -19.31 1.22
CA ILE A 276 19.27 -19.16 0.03
C ILE A 276 19.19 -20.46 -0.77
N MET A 277 20.30 -21.16 -0.97
CA MET A 277 20.30 -22.45 -1.67
C MET A 277 19.45 -23.49 -0.94
N ALA A 278 19.61 -23.63 0.37
CA ALA A 278 18.81 -24.54 1.19
C ALA A 278 17.32 -24.15 1.16
N ALA A 279 17.00 -22.86 1.22
CA ALA A 279 15.63 -22.38 1.10
C ALA A 279 15.00 -22.70 -0.26
N MET A 280 15.76 -22.55 -1.37
CA MET A 280 15.28 -22.89 -2.71
C MET A 280 15.14 -24.39 -2.91
N TRP A 281 16.01 -25.21 -2.30
CA TRP A 281 15.82 -26.66 -2.27
C TRP A 281 14.55 -27.04 -1.48
N MET A 282 14.32 -26.48 -0.30
CA MET A 282 13.08 -26.75 0.44
C MET A 282 11.82 -26.35 -0.35
N LEU A 283 11.90 -25.31 -1.17
CA LEU A 283 10.79 -24.85 -2.01
C LEU A 283 10.58 -25.70 -3.27
N SER A 284 11.63 -26.37 -3.77
CA SER A 284 11.59 -27.26 -4.96
C SER A 284 10.66 -28.46 -4.75
N GLY A 285 10.60 -29.03 -3.54
CA GLY A 285 9.65 -30.11 -3.21
C GLY A 285 8.20 -29.67 -2.99
N SER A 286 7.86 -28.40 -3.17
CA SER A 286 6.55 -27.86 -2.81
C SER A 286 5.47 -28.20 -3.85
N THR A 287 4.38 -28.81 -3.40
CA THR A 287 3.19 -29.05 -4.22
C THR A 287 2.17 -27.93 -4.05
N ARG A 288 1.01 -28.04 -4.69
CA ARG A 288 -0.11 -27.10 -4.55
C ARG A 288 -0.89 -27.19 -3.25
N GLU A 289 -0.72 -28.28 -2.51
CA GLU A 289 -1.30 -28.45 -1.19
C GLU A 289 -0.41 -27.88 -0.09
N SER A 290 0.85 -27.54 -0.41
CA SER A 290 1.76 -26.91 0.54
C SER A 290 1.14 -25.63 1.07
N GLY A 291 0.76 -25.67 2.34
CA GLY A 291 0.22 -24.52 3.04
C GLY A 291 1.32 -23.54 3.41
N MET A 292 0.91 -22.41 4.00
CA MET A 292 1.85 -21.44 4.56
C MET A 292 2.84 -22.09 5.54
N HIS A 293 2.42 -23.07 6.35
CA HIS A 293 3.28 -23.75 7.32
C HIS A 293 4.38 -24.59 6.67
N ASP A 294 4.09 -25.28 5.57
CA ASP A 294 5.05 -26.14 4.85
C ASP A 294 6.12 -25.30 4.16
N MET A 295 5.73 -24.13 3.66
CA MET A 295 6.64 -23.19 2.98
C MET A 295 7.29 -22.18 3.94
N MET A 296 6.76 -22.01 5.15
CA MET A 296 7.17 -20.95 6.09
C MET A 296 8.65 -21.08 6.46
N ALA A 297 9.11 -22.29 6.79
CA ALA A 297 10.51 -22.52 7.15
C ALA A 297 11.46 -22.11 6.01
N ALA A 298 11.10 -22.44 4.77
CA ALA A 298 11.89 -22.10 3.60
C ALA A 298 11.84 -20.59 3.28
N VAL A 299 10.67 -19.95 3.40
CA VAL A 299 10.51 -18.51 3.16
C VAL A 299 11.20 -17.67 4.24
N ILE A 300 11.20 -18.13 5.50
CA ILE A 300 11.97 -17.56 6.60
C ILE A 300 13.48 -17.70 6.35
N LEU A 301 13.93 -18.91 6.00
CA LEU A 301 15.35 -19.18 5.72
C LEU A 301 15.86 -18.36 4.54
N ARG A 302 15.04 -18.15 3.50
CA ARG A 302 15.32 -17.25 2.38
C ARG A 302 15.47 -15.80 2.85
N GLY A 303 14.54 -15.32 3.69
CA GLY A 303 14.59 -13.97 4.28
C GLY A 303 15.87 -13.73 5.10
N ALA A 304 16.25 -14.72 5.91
CA ALA A 304 17.51 -14.71 6.65
C ALA A 304 18.72 -14.66 5.71
N GLY A 305 18.74 -15.49 4.66
CA GLY A 305 19.80 -15.50 3.65
C GLY A 305 19.97 -14.16 2.93
N LEU A 306 18.86 -13.51 2.56
CA LEU A 306 18.88 -12.16 1.97
C LEU A 306 19.43 -11.11 2.93
N GLY A 307 19.08 -11.18 4.22
CA GLY A 307 19.60 -10.28 5.26
C GLY A 307 21.10 -10.40 5.41
N LEU A 308 21.61 -11.64 5.45
CA LEU A 308 23.05 -11.93 5.49
C LEU A 308 23.78 -11.35 4.28
N LEU A 309 23.28 -11.58 3.06
CA LEU A 309 23.96 -11.12 1.85
C LEU A 309 23.89 -9.61 1.66
N PHE A 310 22.74 -9.00 1.93
CA PHE A 310 22.53 -7.60 1.65
C PHE A 310 23.52 -6.71 2.40
N LEU A 311 23.56 -6.80 3.72
CA LEU A 311 24.47 -5.98 4.53
C LEU A 311 25.94 -6.28 4.23
N SER A 312 26.28 -7.57 4.06
CA SER A 312 27.65 -8.00 3.80
C SER A 312 28.17 -7.44 2.46
N LEU A 313 27.40 -7.59 1.38
CA LEU A 313 27.78 -7.10 0.05
C LEU A 313 27.83 -5.58 0.00
N THR A 314 26.89 -4.90 0.66
CA THR A 314 26.88 -3.43 0.78
C THR A 314 28.12 -2.90 1.50
N LEU A 315 28.51 -3.52 2.62
CA LEU A 315 29.71 -3.14 3.35
C LEU A 315 30.99 -3.45 2.58
N ILE A 316 31.05 -4.58 1.85
CA ILE A 316 32.19 -4.91 0.97
C ILE A 316 32.31 -3.89 -0.16
N ALA A 317 31.19 -3.49 -0.75
CA ALA A 317 31.17 -2.53 -1.86
C ALA A 317 31.65 -1.14 -1.42
N PHE A 318 31.24 -0.67 -0.24
CA PHE A 318 31.54 0.70 0.21
C PHE A 318 32.76 0.84 1.13
N GLY A 319 33.21 -0.24 1.77
CA GLY A 319 34.24 -0.20 2.82
C GLY A 319 35.62 0.29 2.38
N ARG A 320 35.88 0.42 1.07
CA ARG A 320 37.15 0.93 0.51
C ARG A 320 37.01 2.25 -0.26
N LEU A 321 35.81 2.84 -0.35
CA LEU A 321 35.63 4.12 -1.04
C LEU A 321 35.98 5.30 -0.13
N GLY A 322 36.68 6.27 -0.70
CA GLY A 322 36.93 7.56 -0.06
C GLY A 322 35.67 8.42 -0.01
N ARG A 323 35.63 9.39 0.92
CA ARG A 323 34.47 10.29 1.13
C ARG A 323 34.03 11.03 -0.14
N HIS A 324 34.96 11.33 -1.05
CA HIS A 324 34.69 12.04 -2.32
C HIS A 324 34.00 11.16 -3.37
N SER A 325 34.29 9.85 -3.41
CA SER A 325 33.72 8.91 -4.41
C SER A 325 32.55 8.09 -3.88
N LEU A 326 32.23 8.22 -2.58
CA LEU A 326 31.18 7.46 -1.91
C LEU A 326 29.80 7.69 -2.56
N ALA A 327 29.44 8.93 -2.86
CA ALA A 327 28.14 9.25 -3.47
C ALA A 327 27.98 8.61 -4.85
N SER A 328 28.99 8.70 -5.72
CA SER A 328 29.01 8.06 -7.04
C SER A 328 28.99 6.54 -6.92
N GLY A 329 29.71 5.97 -5.94
CA GLY A 329 29.70 4.54 -5.65
C GLY A 329 28.33 4.03 -5.21
N ILE A 330 27.63 4.78 -4.34
CA ILE A 330 26.26 4.47 -3.91
C ILE A 330 25.29 4.52 -5.11
N GLY A 331 25.43 5.52 -5.98
CA GLY A 331 24.64 5.64 -7.21
C GLY A 331 24.80 4.41 -8.10
N LEU A 332 26.05 4.05 -8.42
CA LEU A 332 26.36 2.88 -9.24
C LEU A 332 25.88 1.56 -8.62
N PHE A 333 26.05 1.40 -7.30
CA PHE A 333 25.56 0.24 -6.55
C PHE A 333 24.04 0.11 -6.64
N ASN A 334 23.31 1.21 -6.46
CA ASN A 334 21.85 1.20 -6.55
C ASN A 334 21.37 0.89 -7.97
N THR A 335 21.98 1.48 -9.00
CA THR A 335 21.67 1.18 -10.40
C THR A 335 21.92 -0.29 -10.72
N GLY A 336 23.09 -0.83 -10.35
CA GLY A 336 23.42 -2.24 -10.57
C GLY A 336 22.46 -3.19 -9.86
N ARG A 337 22.06 -2.87 -8.62
CA ARG A 337 21.05 -3.63 -7.87
C ARG A 337 19.67 -3.59 -8.52
N GLN A 338 19.22 -2.42 -8.97
CA GLN A 338 17.91 -2.27 -9.62
C GLN A 338 17.87 -3.02 -10.96
N VAL A 339 18.87 -2.81 -11.81
CA VAL A 339 18.96 -3.50 -13.10
C VAL A 339 19.08 -5.01 -12.92
N GLY A 340 19.96 -5.46 -12.01
CA GLY A 340 20.11 -6.88 -11.71
C GLY A 340 18.85 -7.50 -11.10
N GLY A 341 18.15 -6.79 -10.21
CA GLY A 341 16.88 -7.22 -9.65
C GLY A 341 15.79 -7.35 -10.71
N LEU A 342 15.66 -6.36 -11.60
CA LEU A 342 14.69 -6.37 -12.69
C LEU A 342 14.99 -7.47 -13.72
N LEU A 343 16.27 -7.65 -14.12
CA LEU A 343 16.68 -8.73 -15.02
C LEU A 343 16.45 -10.10 -14.39
N GLY A 344 16.75 -10.26 -13.10
CA GLY A 344 16.51 -11.51 -12.38
C GLY A 344 15.03 -11.86 -12.28
N VAL A 345 14.18 -10.88 -11.92
CA VAL A 345 12.73 -11.07 -11.85
C VAL A 345 12.14 -11.33 -13.23
N ALA A 346 12.51 -10.55 -14.24
CA ALA A 346 12.03 -10.73 -15.61
C ALA A 346 12.49 -12.08 -16.19
N GLY A 347 13.74 -12.48 -15.97
CA GLY A 347 14.27 -13.77 -16.41
C GLY A 347 13.57 -14.95 -15.72
N LEU A 348 13.33 -14.86 -14.41
CA LEU A 348 12.60 -15.88 -13.67
C LEU A 348 11.13 -15.97 -14.12
N GLN A 349 10.46 -14.84 -14.32
CA GLN A 349 9.10 -14.79 -14.84
C GLN A 349 9.01 -15.38 -16.24
N THR A 350 9.94 -15.02 -17.13
CA THR A 350 10.02 -15.59 -18.49
C THR A 350 10.20 -17.10 -18.45
N LEU A 351 11.04 -17.61 -17.54
CA LEU A 351 11.24 -19.05 -17.35
C LEU A 351 9.94 -19.71 -16.88
N LEU A 352 9.27 -19.15 -15.86
CA LEU A 352 8.01 -19.66 -15.35
C LEU A 352 6.92 -19.71 -16.43
N ASP A 353 6.79 -18.66 -17.23
CA ASP A 353 5.79 -18.58 -18.30
C ASP A 353 6.09 -19.61 -19.41
N GLN A 354 7.36 -19.68 -19.85
CA GLN A 354 7.77 -20.60 -20.91
C GLN A 354 7.63 -22.06 -20.50
N TYR A 355 8.19 -22.45 -19.35
CA TYR A 355 8.11 -23.82 -18.86
C TYR A 355 6.70 -24.19 -18.40
N GLY A 356 5.91 -23.23 -17.91
CA GLY A 356 4.50 -23.45 -17.56
C GLY A 356 3.69 -23.92 -18.76
N VAL A 357 3.87 -23.25 -19.92
CA VAL A 357 3.21 -23.62 -21.18
C VAL A 357 3.75 -24.95 -21.71
N LEU A 358 5.07 -25.14 -21.71
CA LEU A 358 5.71 -26.37 -22.20
C LEU A 358 5.26 -27.60 -21.41
N ASN A 359 5.29 -27.52 -20.08
CA ASN A 359 4.84 -28.58 -19.20
C ASN A 359 3.34 -28.85 -19.39
N ALA A 360 2.51 -27.82 -19.50
CA ALA A 360 1.07 -27.97 -19.74
C ALA A 360 0.79 -28.70 -21.08
N GLN A 361 1.55 -28.41 -22.13
CA GLN A 361 1.45 -29.10 -23.42
C GLN A 361 1.89 -30.56 -23.31
N THR A 362 3.01 -30.84 -22.64
CA THR A 362 3.51 -32.21 -22.43
C THR A 362 2.51 -33.02 -21.60
N LEU A 363 2.00 -32.49 -20.49
CA LEU A 363 0.97 -33.17 -19.70
C LEU A 363 -0.31 -33.35 -20.52
N GLY A 364 -0.75 -32.31 -21.24
CA GLY A 364 -1.93 -32.37 -22.11
C GLY A 364 -1.84 -33.41 -23.21
N ALA A 365 -0.66 -33.61 -23.80
CA ALA A 365 -0.42 -34.64 -24.82
C ALA A 365 -0.58 -36.08 -24.28
N HIS A 366 -0.40 -36.27 -22.96
CA HIS A 366 -0.62 -37.55 -22.30
C HIS A 366 -2.06 -37.74 -21.80
N VAL A 367 -2.88 -36.67 -21.82
CA VAL A 367 -4.33 -36.74 -21.56
C VAL A 367 -5.05 -37.08 -22.86
N SER A 368 -5.13 -38.38 -23.19
CA SER A 368 -5.86 -38.84 -24.38
C SER A 368 -7.37 -38.95 -24.11
N THR A 369 -8.20 -38.57 -25.08
CA THR A 369 -9.68 -38.65 -25.05
C THR A 369 -10.24 -40.09 -25.11
N GLY A 370 -9.48 -41.07 -24.61
CA GLY A 370 -9.86 -42.49 -24.56
C GLY A 370 -9.24 -43.26 -23.40
N ALA A 371 -8.44 -42.61 -22.55
CA ALA A 371 -7.94 -43.23 -21.33
C ALA A 371 -9.11 -43.42 -20.35
N THR A 372 -9.28 -44.64 -19.83
CA THR A 372 -10.34 -44.99 -18.87
C THR A 372 -10.33 -44.07 -17.65
N ALA A 373 -9.14 -43.76 -17.12
CA ALA A 373 -8.97 -42.85 -15.99
C ALA A 373 -9.46 -41.41 -16.26
N VAL A 374 -9.31 -40.91 -17.50
CA VAL A 374 -9.75 -39.55 -17.88
C VAL A 374 -11.28 -39.52 -17.99
N ASN A 375 -11.87 -40.56 -18.59
CA ASN A 375 -13.32 -40.67 -18.72
C ASN A 375 -14.00 -40.82 -17.34
N GLU A 376 -13.46 -41.66 -16.46
CA GLU A 376 -13.95 -41.80 -15.08
C GLU A 376 -13.90 -40.48 -14.30
N ARG A 377 -12.83 -39.70 -14.46
CA ARG A 377 -12.69 -38.39 -13.84
C ARG A 377 -13.70 -37.38 -14.40
N LEU A 378 -13.87 -37.34 -15.72
CA LEU A 378 -14.84 -36.46 -16.39
C LEU A 378 -16.27 -36.81 -16.01
N ASP A 379 -16.62 -38.10 -15.93
CA ASP A 379 -17.94 -38.56 -15.53
C ASP A 379 -18.24 -38.22 -14.07
N SER A 380 -17.25 -38.40 -13.17
CA SER A 380 -17.37 -38.01 -11.77
C SER A 380 -17.61 -36.51 -11.61
N VAL A 381 -16.81 -35.67 -12.27
CA VAL A 381 -16.95 -34.19 -12.20
C VAL A 381 -18.25 -33.73 -12.86
N THR A 382 -18.61 -34.29 -14.00
CA THR A 382 -19.88 -33.97 -14.68
C THR A 382 -21.08 -34.34 -13.82
N SER A 383 -21.03 -35.48 -13.12
CA SER A 383 -22.08 -35.90 -12.19
C SER A 383 -22.21 -34.96 -11.00
N MET A 384 -21.08 -34.49 -10.46
CA MET A 384 -21.07 -33.49 -9.37
C MET A 384 -21.69 -32.16 -9.82
N LEU A 385 -21.33 -31.65 -11.00
CA LEU A 385 -21.86 -30.40 -11.55
C LEU A 385 -23.37 -30.48 -11.85
N ARG A 386 -23.86 -31.67 -12.21
CA ARG A 386 -25.30 -31.91 -12.39
C ARG A 386 -26.07 -31.86 -11.07
N LEU A 387 -25.48 -32.32 -9.98
CA LEU A 387 -26.08 -32.22 -8.64
C LEU A 387 -26.19 -30.77 -8.17
N GLU A 388 -25.31 -29.88 -8.64
CA GLU A 388 -25.40 -28.43 -8.41
C GLU A 388 -26.31 -27.69 -9.41
N GLY A 389 -27.01 -28.41 -10.30
CA GLY A 389 -28.05 -27.84 -11.17
C GLY A 389 -27.57 -27.34 -12.54
N ILE A 390 -26.37 -27.72 -12.98
CA ILE A 390 -25.86 -27.36 -14.31
C ILE A 390 -26.42 -28.30 -15.39
N ASP A 391 -26.88 -27.73 -16.51
CA ASP A 391 -27.45 -28.47 -17.64
C ASP A 391 -26.49 -29.54 -18.21
N PRO A 392 -26.97 -30.74 -18.60
CA PRO A 392 -26.11 -31.86 -19.01
C PRO A 392 -25.07 -31.56 -20.12
N PRO A 393 -25.39 -30.86 -21.22
CA PRO A 393 -24.38 -30.51 -22.24
C PRO A 393 -23.46 -29.35 -21.81
N ALA A 394 -23.86 -28.54 -20.83
CA ALA A 394 -23.00 -27.51 -20.24
C ALA A 394 -22.03 -28.13 -19.23
N ALA A 395 -22.50 -29.07 -18.40
CA ALA A 395 -21.72 -29.76 -17.37
C ALA A 395 -20.49 -30.48 -17.95
N GLY A 396 -20.64 -31.18 -19.08
CA GLY A 396 -19.51 -31.85 -19.74
C GLY A 396 -18.44 -30.89 -20.28
N ARG A 397 -18.85 -29.72 -20.83
CA ARG A 397 -17.91 -28.68 -21.27
C ARG A 397 -17.19 -28.02 -20.10
N VAL A 398 -17.91 -27.78 -19.00
CA VAL A 398 -17.33 -27.25 -17.76
C VAL A 398 -16.34 -28.27 -17.17
N ALA A 399 -16.68 -29.56 -17.10
CA ALA A 399 -15.78 -30.61 -16.63
C ALA A 399 -14.48 -30.69 -17.46
N MET A 400 -14.57 -30.59 -18.80
CA MET A 400 -13.40 -30.53 -19.68
C MET A 400 -12.55 -29.28 -19.44
N SER A 401 -13.17 -28.12 -19.22
CA SER A 401 -12.44 -26.89 -18.89
C SER A 401 -11.72 -26.99 -17.55
N LEU A 402 -12.34 -27.60 -16.53
CA LEU A 402 -11.74 -27.84 -15.22
C LEU A 402 -10.54 -28.79 -15.31
N LEU A 403 -10.65 -29.84 -16.13
CA LEU A 403 -9.53 -30.76 -16.39
C LEU A 403 -8.36 -30.04 -17.10
N SER A 404 -8.66 -29.25 -18.14
CA SER A 404 -7.66 -28.45 -18.86
C SER A 404 -6.96 -27.43 -17.95
N GLN A 405 -7.72 -26.78 -17.07
CA GLN A 405 -7.19 -25.84 -16.09
C GLN A 405 -6.37 -26.53 -14.99
N ALA A 406 -6.73 -27.77 -14.61
CA ALA A 406 -5.94 -28.58 -13.70
C ALA A 406 -4.58 -28.95 -14.32
N VAL A 407 -4.56 -29.41 -15.57
CA VAL A 407 -3.35 -29.74 -16.35
C VAL A 407 -2.44 -28.54 -16.52
N THR A 408 -2.99 -27.42 -17.01
CA THR A 408 -2.27 -26.14 -17.14
C THR A 408 -1.68 -25.72 -15.81
N GLY A 409 -2.46 -25.95 -14.77
CA GLY A 409 -2.05 -25.70 -13.44
C GLY A 409 -0.85 -26.52 -12.96
N GLN A 410 -0.86 -27.84 -13.19
CA GLN A 410 0.26 -28.69 -12.78
C GLN A 410 1.53 -28.36 -13.57
N GLY A 411 1.37 -27.97 -14.84
CA GLY A 411 2.47 -27.41 -15.63
C GLY A 411 3.16 -26.23 -14.95
N ALA A 412 2.39 -25.35 -14.30
CA ALA A 412 2.93 -24.22 -13.53
C ALA A 412 3.68 -24.66 -12.26
N VAL A 413 3.25 -25.71 -11.55
CA VAL A 413 3.96 -26.23 -10.35
C VAL A 413 5.32 -26.78 -10.74
N ILE A 414 5.36 -27.58 -11.81
CA ILE A 414 6.60 -28.13 -12.34
C ILE A 414 7.51 -27.00 -12.83
N ALA A 415 6.94 -25.93 -13.40
CA ALA A 415 7.71 -24.74 -13.77
C ALA A 415 8.30 -24.02 -12.55
N PHE A 416 7.57 -23.92 -11.43
CA PHE A 416 8.08 -23.37 -10.18
C PHE A 416 9.24 -24.19 -9.61
N ASP A 417 9.13 -25.52 -9.63
CA ASP A 417 10.22 -26.40 -9.21
C ASP A 417 11.49 -26.15 -10.04
N THR A 418 11.36 -26.17 -11.37
CA THR A 418 12.44 -25.83 -12.31
C THR A 418 13.04 -24.45 -12.03
N ALA A 419 12.20 -23.45 -11.72
CA ALA A 419 12.63 -22.10 -11.39
C ALA A 419 13.42 -22.03 -10.07
N PHE A 420 13.03 -22.77 -9.03
CA PHE A 420 13.77 -22.82 -7.76
C PHE A 420 15.13 -23.49 -7.93
N ILE A 421 15.20 -24.57 -8.70
CA ILE A 421 16.46 -25.24 -9.04
C ILE A 421 17.36 -24.28 -9.85
N ALA A 422 16.80 -23.57 -10.83
CA ALA A 422 17.56 -22.60 -11.63
C ALA A 422 18.16 -21.47 -10.77
N VAL A 423 17.40 -20.96 -9.80
CA VAL A 423 17.91 -19.94 -8.85
C VAL A 423 18.99 -20.52 -7.93
N ALA A 424 18.81 -21.75 -7.43
CA ALA A 424 19.83 -22.41 -6.61
C ALA A 424 21.15 -22.60 -7.39
N LEU A 425 21.08 -23.03 -8.66
CA LEU A 425 22.23 -23.16 -9.55
C LEU A 425 22.87 -21.80 -9.87
N LEU A 426 22.06 -20.75 -10.07
CA LEU A 426 22.56 -19.39 -10.28
C LEU A 426 23.42 -18.92 -9.10
N PHE A 427 22.98 -19.15 -7.86
CA PHE A 427 23.75 -18.81 -6.67
C PHE A 427 25.02 -19.67 -6.53
N ALA A 428 24.96 -20.95 -6.91
CA ALA A 428 26.12 -21.84 -6.92
C ALA A 428 27.22 -21.36 -7.88
N VAL A 429 26.86 -20.71 -8.99
CA VAL A 429 27.83 -20.17 -9.97
C VAL A 429 28.20 -18.71 -9.73
N ALA A 430 27.29 -17.89 -9.21
CA ALA A 430 27.58 -16.49 -8.92
C ALA A 430 28.74 -16.34 -7.93
N ALA A 431 28.84 -17.22 -6.94
CA ALA A 431 29.90 -17.20 -5.93
C ALA A 431 31.33 -17.35 -6.53
N PRO A 432 31.65 -18.40 -7.31
CA PRO A 432 32.96 -18.52 -7.95
C PRO A 432 33.21 -17.46 -9.03
N LEU A 433 32.18 -17.05 -9.76
CA LEU A 433 32.29 -16.00 -10.79
C LEU A 433 32.76 -14.67 -10.19
N LEU A 434 32.19 -14.26 -9.04
CA LEU A 434 32.58 -13.04 -8.33
C LEU A 434 34.06 -13.07 -7.89
N VAL A 435 34.52 -14.23 -7.41
CA VAL A 435 35.93 -14.42 -7.03
C VAL A 435 36.83 -14.29 -8.26
N CYS A 436 36.44 -14.88 -9.39
CA CYS A 436 37.19 -14.83 -10.64
C CYS A 436 37.30 -13.40 -11.20
N ILE A 437 36.18 -12.66 -11.25
CA ILE A 437 36.14 -11.27 -11.70
C ILE A 437 37.07 -10.41 -10.83
N LYS A 438 37.02 -10.59 -9.51
CA LYS A 438 37.90 -9.86 -8.58
C LYS A 438 39.38 -10.17 -8.86
N LEU A 439 39.73 -11.43 -9.11
CA LEU A 439 41.11 -11.84 -9.43
C LEU A 439 41.58 -11.28 -10.79
N LEU A 440 40.70 -11.21 -11.79
CA LEU A 440 41.00 -10.64 -13.10
C LEU A 440 41.21 -9.14 -13.03
N LEU A 441 40.32 -8.41 -12.37
CA LEU A 441 40.45 -6.96 -12.19
C LEU A 441 41.71 -6.60 -11.40
N ALA A 442 42.07 -7.37 -10.37
CA ALA A 442 43.32 -7.18 -9.64
C ALA A 442 44.56 -7.41 -10.51
N ARG A 443 44.52 -8.37 -11.45
CA ARG A 443 45.60 -8.58 -12.44
C ARG A 443 45.71 -7.44 -13.44
N MET A 444 44.59 -6.87 -13.87
CA MET A 444 44.57 -5.76 -14.83
C MET A 444 45.12 -4.47 -14.19
N ALA A 445 44.71 -4.17 -12.95
CA ALA A 445 45.24 -3.03 -12.20
C ALA A 445 46.75 -3.15 -11.96
N GLY A 446 47.24 -4.34 -11.56
CA GLY A 446 48.68 -4.57 -11.37
C GLY A 446 49.53 -4.52 -12.66
N LYS A 447 48.91 -4.62 -13.85
CA LYS A 447 49.59 -4.43 -15.13
C LYS A 447 49.71 -2.95 -15.53
N GLN A 448 48.79 -2.09 -15.08
CA GLN A 448 48.83 -0.64 -15.36
C GLN A 448 49.91 0.07 -14.54
N ASP A 449 50.09 -0.29 -13.27
CA ASP A 449 51.15 0.28 -12.43
C ASP A 449 52.55 -0.11 -12.91
N ALA A 450 52.73 -1.30 -13.50
CA ALA A 450 54.00 -1.74 -14.08
C ALA A 450 54.32 -1.08 -15.45
N GLY A 451 53.32 -0.53 -16.13
CA GLY A 451 53.48 0.15 -17.43
C GLY A 451 53.87 1.63 -17.32
N GLN A 452 53.52 2.30 -16.21
CA GLN A 452 53.82 3.72 -16.00
C GLN A 452 55.23 4.00 -15.48
N SER A 453 55.95 2.99 -14.97
CA SER A 453 57.33 3.14 -14.47
C SER A 453 58.41 3.22 -15.55
N HIS A 454 58.06 3.19 -16.85
CA HIS A 454 59.05 3.25 -17.95
C HIS A 454 59.03 4.54 -18.79
N GLU A 455 58.12 5.49 -18.56
CA GLU A 455 58.09 6.78 -19.28
C GLU A 455 58.10 7.95 -18.30
N GLY A 456 59.29 8.38 -17.85
CA GLY A 456 59.36 9.59 -17.03
C GLY A 456 60.65 9.85 -16.24
N GLU A 457 61.84 9.63 -16.79
CA GLU A 457 63.06 10.22 -16.23
C GLU A 457 63.82 11.01 -17.32
N LEU A 458 63.65 12.34 -17.31
CA LEU A 458 64.57 13.28 -17.94
C LEU A 458 65.47 13.87 -16.84
N PRO A 459 66.80 13.93 -17.02
CA PRO A 459 67.74 14.22 -15.93
C PRO A 459 67.95 15.73 -15.73
N VAL A 460 67.68 16.22 -14.52
CA VAL A 460 68.18 17.54 -14.08
C VAL A 460 69.62 17.36 -13.58
N SER A 461 70.55 17.86 -14.37
CA SER A 461 71.98 17.92 -14.08
C SER A 461 72.28 18.83 -12.89
N ARG A 462 72.84 18.27 -11.81
CA ARG A 462 73.66 18.99 -10.83
C ARG A 462 75.11 18.96 -11.30
N ARG A 463 75.71 20.13 -11.51
CA ARG A 463 77.15 20.39 -11.39
C ARG A 463 77.32 21.64 -10.55
N GLU A 464 77.83 21.49 -9.32
CA GLU A 464 79.20 21.89 -8.90
C GLU A 464 79.16 23.31 -8.30
N LEU A 465 79.90 23.73 -7.29
CA LEU A 465 80.87 23.18 -6.33
C LEU A 465 81.15 24.34 -5.34
N SER A 466 81.49 24.02 -4.09
CA SER A 466 82.40 24.78 -3.19
C SER A 466 82.33 26.33 -3.12
N LEU A 467 81.81 26.86 -2.02
CA LEU A 467 82.53 27.55 -0.92
C LEU A 467 81.54 28.16 0.08
#